data_AF-A0A5R2MZT7-F1
#
_entry.id   AF-A0A5R2MZT7-F1
#
_cell.length_a   1.000
_cell.length_b   1.000
_cell.length_c   1.000
_cell.angle_alpha   90.00
_cell.angle_beta   90.00
_cell.angle_gamma   90.00
#
_symmetry.space_group_name_H-M   'P 1'
#
loop_
_entity.id
_entity.type
_entity.pdbx_description
1 polymer ?
#
loop_
_entity_poly.entity_id
_entity_poly.type
_entity_poly.pdbx_seq_one_letter_code
_entity_poly.pdbx_strand_id
1 'polypeptide(L)'
;LLEQTLLAHDGVRQASPLTDSMMAVFRNNPEDVVEFTTNAKPGDFGGFAPKVFEHAKNGDIVANWILDKAVADVEASLGALDLAAGAPLCLLGGLAPLYAPRLSARYRALLKEPLDDALGGAVQMAARL
;
A
#
# COMPACT_ATOMS: atom_id res chain seq x y z
N LEU A 1 9.20 4.38 -0.02
CA LEU A 1 9.54 4.52 -1.45
C LEU A 1 10.60 5.60 -1.66
N LEU A 2 10.28 6.88 -1.47
CA LEU A 2 11.23 7.97 -1.78
C LEU A 2 12.53 7.90 -0.97
N GLU A 3 12.46 7.49 0.29
CA GLU A 3 13.65 7.16 1.09
C GLU A 3 14.51 6.08 0.40
N GLN A 4 13.90 5.00 -0.12
CA GLN A 4 14.63 3.93 -0.82
C GLN A 4 15.24 4.45 -2.12
N THR A 5 14.55 5.34 -2.82
CA THR A 5 15.03 6.01 -4.01
C THR A 5 16.29 6.83 -3.73
N LEU A 6 16.30 7.64 -2.67
CA LEU A 6 17.49 8.42 -2.26
C LEU A 6 18.63 7.52 -1.79
N LEU A 7 18.34 6.51 -0.96
CA LEU A 7 19.37 5.56 -0.51
C LEU A 7 19.99 4.77 -1.65
N ALA A 8 19.22 4.44 -2.69
CA ALA A 8 19.73 3.80 -3.90
C ALA A 8 20.58 4.75 -4.74
N HIS A 9 20.14 6.00 -4.90
CA HIS A 9 20.89 7.04 -5.59
C HIS A 9 22.26 7.30 -4.94
N ASP A 10 22.31 7.33 -3.61
CA ASP A 10 23.54 7.57 -2.85
C ASP A 10 24.45 6.32 -2.75
N GLY A 11 24.05 5.20 -3.36
CA GLY A 11 24.80 3.93 -3.35
C GLY A 11 24.76 3.18 -2.01
N VAL A 12 23.92 3.61 -1.07
CA VAL A 12 23.76 2.96 0.25
C VAL A 12 22.96 1.66 0.13
N ARG A 13 21.98 1.62 -0.77
CA ARG A 13 21.18 0.43 -1.09
C ARG A 13 21.30 0.07 -2.56
N GLN A 14 21.03 -1.18 -2.89
CA GLN A 14 20.99 -1.63 -4.28
C GLN A 14 19.86 -0.92 -5.03
N ALA A 15 20.18 -0.33 -6.18
CA ALA A 15 19.20 0.22 -7.09
C ALA A 15 18.32 -0.88 -7.72
N SER A 16 17.12 -0.49 -8.10
CA SER A 16 16.10 -1.33 -8.70
C SER A 16 15.36 -0.54 -9.79
N PRO A 17 14.73 -1.22 -10.76
CA PRO A 17 13.89 -0.54 -11.75
C PRO A 17 12.88 0.46 -11.17
N LEU A 18 12.30 0.17 -9.99
CA LEU A 18 11.42 1.10 -9.28
C LEU A 18 12.14 2.36 -8.81
N THR A 19 13.29 2.22 -8.15
CA THR A 19 14.05 3.38 -7.64
C THR A 19 14.55 4.26 -8.77
N ASP A 20 14.99 3.64 -9.87
CA ASP A 20 15.46 4.36 -11.07
C ASP A 20 14.29 5.07 -11.76
N SER A 21 13.14 4.40 -11.89
CA SER A 21 11.92 5.03 -12.40
C SER A 21 11.49 6.20 -11.52
N MET A 22 11.65 6.11 -10.21
CA MET A 22 11.32 7.20 -9.30
C MET A 22 12.30 8.36 -9.43
N MET A 23 13.61 8.12 -9.50
CA MET A 23 14.58 9.20 -9.78
C MET A 23 14.27 9.91 -11.10
N ALA A 24 13.88 9.17 -12.14
CA ALA A 24 13.50 9.74 -13.42
C ALA A 24 12.28 10.68 -13.33
N VAL A 25 11.29 10.37 -12.47
CA VAL A 25 10.15 11.28 -12.18
C VAL A 25 10.63 12.62 -11.62
N PHE A 26 11.69 12.59 -10.82
CA PHE A 26 12.33 13.76 -10.23
C PHE A 26 13.53 14.25 -11.03
N ARG A 27 13.52 14.06 -12.37
CA ARG A 27 14.55 14.57 -13.30
C ARG A 27 15.98 14.13 -12.94
N ASN A 28 16.13 13.00 -12.26
CA ASN A 28 17.39 12.51 -11.69
C ASN A 28 18.06 13.51 -10.74
N ASN A 29 17.28 14.37 -10.08
CA ASN A 29 17.77 15.33 -9.10
C ASN A 29 17.25 14.96 -7.69
N PRO A 30 18.12 14.61 -6.73
CA PRO A 30 17.69 14.29 -5.37
C PRO A 30 17.07 15.49 -4.64
N GLU A 31 17.43 16.72 -4.99
CA GLU A 31 16.82 17.93 -4.40
C GLU A 31 15.32 18.01 -4.71
N ASP A 32 14.91 17.63 -5.93
CA ASP A 32 13.50 17.60 -6.34
C ASP A 32 12.70 16.59 -5.50
N VAL A 33 13.32 15.47 -5.10
CA VAL A 33 12.71 14.48 -4.22
C VAL A 33 12.49 15.07 -2.82
N VAL A 34 13.50 15.78 -2.29
CA VAL A 34 13.44 16.41 -0.96
C VAL A 34 12.41 17.54 -0.94
N GLU A 35 12.40 18.39 -1.96
CA GLU A 35 11.43 19.47 -2.10
C GLU A 35 9.99 18.92 -2.17
N PHE A 36 9.79 17.83 -2.93
CA PHE A 36 8.52 17.13 -2.95
C PHE A 36 8.13 16.64 -1.55
N THR A 37 9.01 15.90 -0.86
CA THR A 37 8.68 15.35 0.47
C THR A 37 8.34 16.41 1.51
N THR A 38 8.89 17.62 1.35
CA THR A 38 8.65 18.75 2.27
C THR A 38 7.25 19.35 2.09
N ASN A 39 6.74 19.37 0.87
CA ASN A 39 5.47 20.04 0.53
C ASN A 39 4.31 19.07 0.27
N ALA A 40 4.61 17.78 0.08
CA ALA A 40 3.64 16.77 -0.30
C ALA A 40 2.61 16.47 0.80
N LYS A 41 1.36 16.30 0.37
CA LYS A 41 0.25 15.84 1.21
C LYS A 41 0.14 14.32 1.12
N PRO A 42 -0.56 13.66 2.06
CA PRO A 42 -0.77 12.20 2.02
C PRO A 42 -1.29 11.67 0.68
N GLY A 43 -2.17 12.43 0.00
CA GLY A 43 -2.68 12.07 -1.33
C GLY A 43 -1.62 12.04 -2.42
N ASP A 44 -0.62 12.93 -2.36
CA ASP A 44 0.46 13.00 -3.34
C ASP A 44 1.36 11.76 -3.25
N PHE A 45 1.63 11.28 -2.04
CA PHE A 45 2.31 9.99 -1.83
C PHE A 45 1.47 8.81 -2.33
N GLY A 46 0.15 8.87 -2.13
CA GLY A 46 -0.79 7.86 -2.64
C GLY A 46 -0.73 7.71 -4.16
N GLY A 47 -0.40 8.77 -4.88
CA GLY A 47 -0.18 8.76 -6.33
C GLY A 47 0.94 7.83 -6.80
N PHE A 48 1.89 7.46 -5.93
CA PHE A 48 2.95 6.51 -6.27
C PHE A 48 2.58 5.03 -6.07
N ALA A 49 1.46 4.75 -5.38
CA ALA A 49 1.06 3.37 -5.12
C ALA A 49 0.96 2.51 -6.41
N PRO A 50 0.34 2.98 -7.52
CA PRO A 50 0.28 2.20 -8.76
C PRO A 50 1.65 1.75 -9.27
N LYS A 51 2.66 2.62 -9.23
CA LYS A 51 4.03 2.30 -9.66
C LYS A 51 4.63 1.17 -8.83
N VAL A 52 4.42 1.17 -7.52
CA VAL A 52 4.89 0.09 -6.64
C VAL A 52 4.27 -1.24 -7.08
N PHE A 53 2.96 -1.29 -7.31
CA PHE A 53 2.30 -2.53 -7.72
C PHE A 53 2.72 -2.99 -9.12
N GLU A 54 2.91 -2.07 -10.07
CA GLU A 54 3.41 -2.38 -11.42
C GLU A 54 4.81 -3.00 -11.38
N HIS A 55 5.74 -2.40 -10.62
CA HIS A 55 7.11 -2.91 -10.52
C HIS A 55 7.16 -4.24 -9.74
N ALA A 56 6.33 -4.40 -8.70
CA ALA A 56 6.22 -5.65 -7.98
C ALA A 56 5.79 -6.83 -8.87
N LYS A 57 4.87 -6.58 -9.83
CA LYS A 57 4.47 -7.60 -10.82
C LYS A 57 5.64 -8.06 -11.69
N ASN A 58 6.62 -7.18 -11.91
CA ASN A 58 7.82 -7.46 -12.68
C ASN A 58 8.97 -8.04 -11.84
N GLY A 59 8.72 -8.36 -10.56
CA GLY A 59 9.72 -8.95 -9.67
C GLY A 59 10.69 -7.93 -9.05
N ASP A 60 10.38 -6.64 -9.09
CA ASP A 60 11.23 -5.59 -8.51
C ASP A 60 11.42 -5.79 -7.00
N ILE A 61 12.69 -5.80 -6.58
CA ILE A 61 13.08 -6.12 -5.20
C ILE A 61 12.61 -5.07 -4.19
N VAL A 62 12.65 -3.78 -4.55
CA VAL A 62 12.23 -2.69 -3.65
C VAL A 62 10.71 -2.64 -3.60
N ALA A 63 10.03 -2.85 -4.72
CA ALA A 63 8.58 -2.91 -4.78
C ALA A 63 8.04 -4.05 -3.92
N ASN A 64 8.59 -5.26 -4.05
CA ASN A 64 8.18 -6.40 -3.25
C ASN A 64 8.47 -6.16 -1.77
N TRP A 65 9.64 -5.61 -1.41
CA TRP A 65 9.95 -5.26 -0.02
C TRP A 65 8.94 -4.26 0.58
N ILE A 66 8.52 -3.23 -0.18
CA ILE A 66 7.49 -2.29 0.26
C ILE A 66 6.16 -3.00 0.50
N LEU A 67 5.74 -3.87 -0.43
CA LEU A 67 4.47 -4.59 -0.33
C LEU A 67 4.48 -5.59 0.82
N ASP A 68 5.57 -6.31 1.04
CA ASP A 68 5.70 -7.27 2.13
C ASP A 68 5.61 -6.58 3.49
N LYS A 69 6.25 -5.41 3.63
CA LYS A 69 6.12 -4.59 4.84
C LYS A 69 4.67 -4.13 5.06
N ALA A 70 4.03 -3.63 4.00
CA ALA A 70 2.64 -3.16 4.10
C ALA A 70 1.66 -4.31 4.44
N VAL A 71 1.85 -5.49 3.86
CA VAL A 71 1.08 -6.69 4.20
C VAL A 71 1.31 -7.07 5.67
N ALA A 72 2.54 -7.08 6.13
CA ALA A 72 2.86 -7.38 7.54
C ALA A 72 2.17 -6.40 8.51
N ASP A 73 2.17 -5.09 8.20
CA ASP A 73 1.50 -4.07 9.02
C ASP A 73 -0.03 -4.26 9.05
N VAL A 74 -0.64 -4.62 7.91
CA VAL A 74 -2.07 -4.96 7.83
C VAL A 74 -2.36 -6.21 8.67
N GLU A 75 -1.57 -7.27 8.54
CA GLU A 75 -1.77 -8.51 9.28
C GLU A 75 -1.54 -8.36 10.79
N ALA A 76 -0.59 -7.52 11.19
CA ALA A 76 -0.38 -7.17 12.59
C ALA A 76 -1.61 -6.44 13.17
N SER A 77 -2.17 -5.50 12.41
CA SER A 77 -3.40 -4.79 12.79
C SER A 77 -4.59 -5.75 12.91
N LEU A 78 -4.75 -6.67 11.96
CA LEU A 78 -5.77 -7.73 12.04
C LEU A 78 -5.53 -8.69 13.21
N GLY A 79 -4.26 -8.94 13.56
CA GLY A 79 -3.87 -9.77 14.69
C GLY A 79 -4.30 -9.17 16.03
N ALA A 80 -4.23 -7.84 16.16
CA ALA A 80 -4.68 -7.13 17.35
C ALA A 80 -6.21 -7.17 17.57
N LEU A 81 -6.99 -7.41 16.51
CA LEU A 81 -8.46 -7.52 16.59
C LEU A 81 -8.93 -8.89 17.12
N ASP A 82 -8.04 -9.88 17.21
CA ASP A 82 -8.33 -11.25 17.67
C ASP A 82 -9.64 -11.83 17.10
N LEU A 83 -9.79 -11.73 15.78
CA LEU A 83 -11.01 -12.15 15.08
C LEU A 83 -11.31 -13.64 15.34
N ALA A 84 -12.53 -13.92 15.76
CA ALA A 84 -13.03 -15.28 15.91
C ALA A 84 -12.93 -16.08 14.60
N ALA A 85 -12.79 -17.41 14.71
CA ALA A 85 -12.82 -18.29 13.56
C ALA A 85 -14.13 -18.11 12.78
N GLY A 86 -14.03 -17.75 11.49
CA GLY A 86 -15.19 -17.51 10.62
C GLY A 86 -15.78 -16.10 10.70
N ALA A 87 -15.20 -15.18 11.47
CA ALA A 87 -15.60 -13.78 11.45
C ALA A 87 -15.47 -13.19 10.03
N PRO A 88 -16.46 -12.40 9.56
CA PRO A 88 -16.36 -11.76 8.26
C PRO A 88 -15.31 -10.67 8.28
N LEU A 89 -14.38 -10.71 7.33
CA LEU A 89 -13.39 -9.66 7.09
C LEU A 89 -13.64 -9.05 5.71
N CYS A 90 -13.96 -7.76 5.66
CA CYS A 90 -14.13 -7.04 4.40
C CYS A 90 -13.00 -6.00 4.26
N LEU A 91 -12.25 -6.06 3.16
CA LEU A 91 -11.28 -5.02 2.82
C LEU A 91 -11.99 -3.92 2.03
N LEU A 92 -11.71 -2.67 2.37
CA LEU A 92 -12.31 -1.48 1.75
C LEU A 92 -11.23 -0.59 1.12
N GLY A 93 -11.64 0.20 0.11
CA GLY A 93 -10.78 1.16 -0.57
C GLY A 93 -10.08 0.62 -1.82
N GLY A 94 -9.51 1.51 -2.63
CA GLY A 94 -8.97 1.16 -3.96
C GLY A 94 -7.79 0.19 -3.97
N LEU A 95 -7.09 0.02 -2.85
CA LEU A 95 -5.98 -0.93 -2.72
C LEU A 95 -6.43 -2.31 -2.21
N ALA A 96 -7.66 -2.45 -1.70
CA ALA A 96 -8.21 -3.71 -1.19
C ALA A 96 -8.00 -4.90 -2.14
N PRO A 97 -8.38 -4.83 -3.43
CA PRO A 97 -8.22 -5.97 -4.34
C PRO A 97 -6.74 -6.32 -4.62
N LEU A 98 -5.82 -5.38 -4.42
CA LEU A 98 -4.38 -5.60 -4.63
C LEU A 98 -3.72 -6.25 -3.42
N TYR A 99 -4.23 -5.98 -2.20
CA TYR A 99 -3.74 -6.59 -0.98
C TYR A 99 -4.39 -7.95 -0.68
N ALA A 100 -5.68 -8.13 -1.02
CA ALA A 100 -6.42 -9.37 -0.77
C ALA A 100 -5.66 -10.66 -1.13
N PRO A 101 -5.05 -10.83 -2.32
CA PRO A 101 -4.33 -12.06 -2.66
C PRO A 101 -3.01 -12.24 -1.90
N ARG A 102 -2.45 -11.15 -1.34
CA ARG A 102 -1.15 -11.12 -0.66
C ARG A 102 -1.23 -11.42 0.83
N LEU A 103 -2.41 -11.35 1.43
CA LEU A 103 -2.62 -11.78 2.81
C LEU A 103 -2.34 -13.28 2.96
N SER A 104 -1.98 -13.68 4.17
CA SER A 104 -1.80 -15.08 4.58
C SER A 104 -3.09 -15.88 4.40
N ALA A 105 -2.95 -17.20 4.29
CA ALA A 105 -4.07 -18.12 4.13
C ALA A 105 -5.13 -17.95 5.24
N ARG A 106 -4.69 -17.65 6.48
CA ARG A 106 -5.57 -17.39 7.63
C ARG A 106 -6.56 -16.26 7.34
N TYR A 107 -6.08 -15.08 6.94
CA TYR A 107 -6.96 -13.93 6.72
C TYR A 107 -7.70 -14.02 5.39
N ARG A 108 -7.09 -14.60 4.34
CA ARG A 108 -7.77 -14.85 3.07
C ARG A 108 -9.02 -15.71 3.22
N ALA A 109 -9.01 -16.70 4.13
CA ALA A 109 -10.17 -17.54 4.42
C ALA A 109 -11.33 -16.77 5.08
N LEU A 110 -11.05 -15.63 5.73
CA LEU A 110 -12.04 -14.77 6.37
C LEU A 110 -12.60 -13.70 5.42
N LEU A 111 -11.97 -13.49 4.27
CA LEU A 111 -12.38 -12.44 3.33
C LEU A 111 -13.81 -12.67 2.81
N LYS A 112 -14.60 -11.60 2.85
CA LYS A 112 -15.95 -11.51 2.30
C LYS A 112 -16.07 -10.24 1.48
N GLU A 113 -16.91 -10.30 0.45
CA GLU A 113 -17.28 -9.10 -0.30
C GLU A 113 -18.08 -8.16 0.61
N PRO A 114 -17.80 -6.84 0.56
CA PRO A 114 -18.60 -5.87 1.27
C PRO A 114 -20.04 -5.87 0.72
N LEU A 115 -21.02 -5.76 1.61
CA LEU A 115 -22.44 -5.70 1.22
C LEU A 115 -22.81 -4.37 0.55
N ASP A 116 -22.11 -3.31 0.92
CA ASP A 116 -22.31 -1.95 0.44
C ASP A 116 -21.04 -1.13 0.68
N ASP A 117 -20.99 0.09 0.15
CA ASP A 117 -19.89 1.02 0.41
C ASP A 117 -20.08 1.80 1.73
N ALA A 118 -19.12 2.69 2.03
CA ALA A 118 -19.17 3.51 3.25
C ALA A 118 -20.37 4.46 3.29
N LEU A 119 -20.83 4.95 2.13
CA LEU A 119 -21.98 5.84 2.04
C LEU A 119 -23.28 5.06 2.28
N GLY A 120 -23.44 3.90 1.64
CA GLY A 120 -24.55 2.99 1.88
C GLY A 120 -24.64 2.58 3.35
N GLY A 121 -23.51 2.26 3.97
CA GLY A 121 -23.42 2.00 5.41
C GLY A 121 -23.89 3.18 6.28
N ALA A 122 -23.49 4.40 5.93
CA ALA A 122 -23.92 5.61 6.65
C ALA A 122 -25.43 5.85 6.54
N VAL A 123 -26.01 5.65 5.35
CA VAL A 123 -27.47 5.77 5.12
C VAL A 123 -28.22 4.72 5.94
N GLN A 124 -27.76 3.47 5.96
CA GLN A 124 -28.37 2.41 6.76
C GLN A 124 -28.31 2.71 8.26
N MET A 125 -27.24 3.35 8.74
CA MET A 125 -27.11 3.75 10.14
C MET A 125 -28.09 4.89 10.48
N ALA A 126 -28.24 5.88 9.60
CA ALA A 126 -29.17 7.00 9.79
C ALA A 126 -30.64 6.56 9.77
N ALA A 127 -31.01 5.60 8.91
CA ALA A 127 -32.37 5.07 8.82
C ALA A 127 -32.81 4.22 10.03
N ARG A 128 -31.89 3.86 10.93
CA ARG A 128 -32.16 3.12 12.18
C ARG A 128 -32.35 4.04 13.40
N LEU A 129 -32.13 5.34 13.25
CA LEU A 129 -32.42 6.37 14.25
C LEU A 129 -33.88 6.80 14.15
#